data_AF-D5AAW0-F1
#
_entry.id   AF-D5AAW0-F1
#
_cell.length_a   1.000
_cell.length_b   1.000
_cell.length_c   1.000
_cell.angle_alpha   90.00
_cell.angle_beta   90.00
_cell.angle_gamma   90.00
#
_symmetry.space_group_name_H-M   'P 1'
#
loop_
_entity.id
_entity.type
_entity.pdbx_description
1 polymer ?
#
loop_
_entity_poly.entity_id
_entity_poly.type
_entity_poly.pdbx_seq_one_letter_code
_entity_poly.pdbx_strand_id
1 'polypeptide(L)'
;MQAQRDQAERHRFAETLDAEIKRWAAGKEGNLRALLSTLQYVLWPESGWQAVSLTDIIIGSSVKKVYRKATLCVHPDKVQQKGATIQQKYIAEKVFDLLKEAWNKFNSEELF
;
A
#
# COMPACT_ATOMS: atom_id res chain seq x y z
N MET A 1 16.31 -20.82 -13.84
CA MET A 1 17.45 -19.91 -13.57
C MET A 1 17.02 -18.48 -13.23
N GLN A 2 16.17 -17.80 -14.02
CA GLN A 2 15.74 -16.43 -13.69
C GLN A 2 14.90 -16.33 -12.40
N ALA A 3 13.87 -17.17 -12.26
CA ALA A 3 13.00 -17.17 -11.07
C ALA A 3 13.75 -17.42 -9.74
N GLN A 4 14.83 -18.22 -9.77
CA GLN A 4 15.66 -18.46 -8.58
C GLN A 4 16.51 -17.24 -8.20
N ARG A 5 16.98 -16.46 -9.19
CA ARG A 5 17.70 -15.20 -8.96
C ARG A 5 16.76 -14.15 -8.40
N ASP A 6 15.58 -13.98 -9.01
CA ASP A 6 14.57 -13.04 -8.54
C ASP A 6 14.11 -13.37 -7.10
N GLN A 7 14.00 -14.67 -6.76
CA GLN A 7 13.68 -15.11 -5.41
C GLN A 7 14.80 -14.80 -4.41
N ALA A 8 16.07 -15.01 -4.78
CA ALA A 8 17.21 -14.67 -3.94
C ALA A 8 17.33 -13.16 -3.71
N GLU A 9 17.10 -12.34 -4.74
CA GLU A 9 17.05 -10.88 -4.62
C GLU A 9 15.88 -10.42 -3.76
N ARG A 10 14.70 -11.04 -3.92
CA ARG A 10 13.54 -10.78 -3.07
C ARG A 10 13.86 -11.08 -1.60
N HIS A 11 14.49 -12.22 -1.31
CA HIS A 11 14.90 -12.57 0.06
C HIS A 11 15.88 -11.56 0.65
N ARG A 12 16.85 -11.07 -0.14
CA ARG A 12 17.85 -10.11 0.31
C ARG A 12 17.23 -8.80 0.82
N PHE A 13 16.18 -8.32 0.17
CA PHE A 13 15.51 -7.07 0.56
C PHE A 13 14.30 -7.28 1.47
N ALA A 14 13.72 -8.49 1.50
CA ALA A 14 12.49 -8.77 2.22
C ALA A 14 12.57 -8.36 3.69
N GLU A 15 13.64 -8.69 4.41
CA GLU A 15 13.75 -8.37 5.84
C GLU A 15 13.77 -6.86 6.10
N THR A 16 14.52 -6.11 5.30
CA THR A 16 14.61 -4.64 5.43
C THR A 16 13.28 -3.98 5.04
N LEU A 17 12.71 -4.36 3.90
CA LEU A 17 11.44 -3.82 3.44
C LEU A 17 10.29 -4.17 4.40
N ASP A 18 10.25 -5.40 4.92
CA ASP A 18 9.26 -5.78 5.93
C ASP A 18 9.41 -4.94 7.19
N ALA A 19 10.63 -4.69 7.66
CA ALA A 19 10.86 -3.85 8.84
C ALA A 19 10.39 -2.40 8.61
N GLU A 20 10.67 -1.84 7.44
CA GLU A 20 10.23 -0.49 7.06
C GLU A 20 8.71 -0.39 6.93
N ILE A 21 8.07 -1.35 6.26
CA ILE A 21 6.62 -1.39 6.06
C ILE A 21 5.91 -1.60 7.41
N LYS A 22 6.42 -2.50 8.27
CA LYS A 22 5.89 -2.68 9.63
C LYS A 22 6.03 -1.43 10.47
N ARG A 23 7.19 -0.77 10.43
CA ARG A 23 7.40 0.51 11.12
C ARG A 23 6.45 1.59 10.62
N TRP A 24 6.21 1.64 9.31
CA TRP A 24 5.24 2.57 8.73
C TRP A 24 3.81 2.23 9.16
N ALA A 25 3.43 0.96 9.22
CA ALA A 25 2.08 0.53 9.57
C ALA A 25 1.80 0.63 11.07
N ALA A 26 2.84 0.56 11.92
CA ALA A 26 2.75 0.58 13.38
C ALA A 26 1.87 1.73 13.91
N GLY A 27 0.84 1.37 14.65
CA GLY A 27 -0.14 2.29 15.24
C GLY A 27 -1.22 2.76 14.26
N LYS A 28 -1.21 2.27 13.02
CA LYS A 28 -2.17 2.60 11.96
C LYS A 28 -2.85 1.36 11.38
N GLU A 29 -2.50 0.16 11.87
CA GLU A 29 -3.07 -1.09 11.39
C GLU A 29 -4.60 -1.08 11.52
N GLY A 30 -5.29 -1.46 10.45
CA GLY A 30 -6.75 -1.42 10.39
C GLY A 30 -7.37 -0.01 10.33
N ASN A 31 -6.59 1.08 10.46
CA ASN A 31 -7.09 2.45 10.31
C ASN A 31 -6.87 2.95 8.88
N LEU A 32 -7.90 2.81 8.04
CA LEU A 32 -7.80 3.13 6.62
C LEU A 32 -7.43 4.60 6.36
N ARG A 33 -7.99 5.55 7.12
CA ARG A 33 -7.69 6.98 6.94
C ARG A 33 -6.22 7.29 7.27
N ALA A 34 -5.69 6.70 8.34
CA ALA A 34 -4.29 6.87 8.73
C ALA A 34 -3.32 6.27 7.71
N LEU A 35 -3.65 5.09 7.16
CA LEU A 35 -2.83 4.46 6.12
C LEU A 35 -2.84 5.31 4.84
N LEU A 36 -4.02 5.69 4.33
CA LEU A 36 -4.15 6.46 3.08
C LEU A 36 -3.42 7.81 3.15
N SER A 37 -3.56 8.55 4.25
CA SER A 37 -2.93 9.88 4.39
C SER A 37 -1.40 9.85 4.54
N THR A 38 -0.82 8.65 4.70
CA THR A 38 0.62 8.48 4.93
C THR A 38 1.31 7.56 3.91
N LEU A 39 0.63 7.20 2.81
CA LEU A 39 1.17 6.33 1.76
C LEU A 39 2.44 6.88 1.09
N GLN A 40 2.60 8.21 1.01
CA GLN A 40 3.79 8.86 0.43
C GLN A 40 5.10 8.52 1.14
N TYR A 41 5.05 7.97 2.36
CA TYR A 41 6.24 7.58 3.12
C TYR A 41 6.67 6.13 2.89
N VAL A 42 5.84 5.32 2.21
CA VAL A 42 6.15 3.91 1.93
C VAL A 42 6.18 3.61 0.43
N LEU A 43 5.49 4.42 -0.38
CA LEU A 43 5.50 4.30 -1.84
C LEU A 43 6.69 5.04 -2.46
N TRP A 44 7.10 4.56 -3.63
CA TRP A 44 8.15 5.19 -4.42
C TRP A 44 7.62 6.36 -5.27
N PRO A 45 8.48 7.31 -5.69
CA PRO A 45 8.05 8.52 -6.40
C PRO A 45 7.25 8.25 -7.68
N GLU A 46 7.59 7.21 -8.44
CA GLU A 46 6.94 6.85 -9.71
C GLU A 46 5.68 5.98 -9.54
N SER A 47 5.23 5.73 -8.30
CA SER A 47 4.00 4.97 -8.01
C SER A 47 2.74 5.65 -8.60
N GLY A 48 2.82 6.96 -8.84
CA GLY A 48 1.69 7.80 -9.23
C GLY A 48 0.81 8.19 -8.05
N TRP A 49 1.24 7.93 -6.82
CA TRP A 49 0.54 8.38 -5.62
C TRP A 49 0.71 9.89 -5.42
N GLN A 50 -0.38 10.54 -5.03
CA GLN A 50 -0.37 11.93 -4.58
C GLN A 50 -0.81 11.96 -3.12
N ALA A 51 -0.03 12.63 -2.28
CA ALA A 51 -0.34 12.74 -0.85
C ALA A 51 -1.73 13.35 -0.65
N VAL A 52 -2.47 12.80 0.32
CA VAL A 52 -3.82 13.24 0.65
C VAL A 52 -3.87 13.60 2.13
N SER A 53 -4.42 14.77 2.46
CA SER A 53 -4.57 15.18 3.86
C SER A 53 -5.67 14.37 4.56
N LEU A 54 -5.52 14.13 5.87
CA LEU A 54 -6.60 13.55 6.68
C LEU A 54 -7.89 14.37 6.59
N THR A 55 -7.77 15.69 6.47
CA THR A 55 -8.91 16.61 6.33
C THR A 55 -9.72 16.34 5.07
N ASP A 56 -9.07 15.88 3.98
CA ASP A 56 -9.72 15.59 2.71
C ASP A 56 -10.50 14.26 2.72
N ILE A 57 -10.23 13.39 3.70
CA ILE A 57 -10.78 12.04 3.82
C ILE A 57 -11.55 11.82 5.13
N ILE A 58 -12.17 12.88 5.67
CA ILE A 58 -13.03 12.78 6.85
C ILE A 58 -14.27 11.95 6.53
N ILE A 59 -14.98 12.29 5.44
CA ILE A 59 -16.24 11.65 5.06
C ILE A 59 -16.02 10.33 4.32
N GLY A 60 -16.90 9.35 4.56
CA GLY A 60 -16.75 8.00 4.01
C GLY A 60 -16.66 7.97 2.48
N SER A 61 -17.43 8.79 1.76
CA SER A 61 -17.36 8.87 0.30
C SER A 61 -15.97 9.29 -0.22
N SER A 62 -15.31 10.23 0.45
CA SER A 62 -13.93 10.63 0.14
C SER A 62 -12.94 9.50 0.42
N VAL A 63 -13.09 8.79 1.55
CA VAL A 63 -12.27 7.60 1.87
C VAL A 63 -12.39 6.55 0.76
N LYS A 64 -13.62 6.21 0.35
CA LYS A 64 -13.88 5.23 -0.72
C LYS A 64 -13.24 5.65 -2.05
N LYS A 65 -13.28 6.94 -2.40
CA LYS A 65 -12.64 7.47 -3.61
C LYS A 65 -11.12 7.37 -3.55
N VAL A 66 -10.51 7.75 -2.42
CA VAL A 66 -9.05 7.75 -2.26
C VAL A 66 -8.51 6.33 -2.13
N TYR A 67 -9.22 5.42 -1.46
CA TYR A 67 -8.89 4.00 -1.43
C TYR A 67 -8.80 3.39 -2.83
N ARG A 68 -9.78 3.66 -3.70
CA ARG A 68 -9.73 3.20 -5.11
C ARG A 68 -8.52 3.72 -5.88
N LYS A 69 -8.07 4.94 -5.61
CA LYS A 69 -6.84 5.47 -6.20
C LYS A 69 -5.61 4.75 -5.66
N ALA A 70 -5.55 4.54 -4.35
CA ALA A 70 -4.45 3.84 -3.70
C ALA A 70 -4.30 2.42 -4.23
N THR A 71 -5.40 1.66 -4.35
CA THR A 71 -5.36 0.30 -4.87
C THR A 71 -4.86 0.26 -6.31
N LEU A 72 -5.18 1.24 -7.17
CA LEU A 72 -4.62 1.31 -8.52
C LEU A 72 -3.11 1.57 -8.55
N CYS A 73 -2.57 2.33 -7.58
CA CYS A 73 -1.14 2.57 -7.46
C CYS A 73 -0.36 1.32 -7.07
N VAL A 74 -0.93 0.47 -6.20
CA VAL A 74 -0.26 -0.72 -5.65
C VAL A 74 -0.78 -2.05 -6.21
N HIS A 75 -1.72 -2.03 -7.16
CA HIS A 75 -2.26 -3.28 -7.72
C HIS A 75 -1.16 -4.06 -8.46
N PRO A 76 -0.99 -5.38 -8.21
CA PRO A 76 0.09 -6.17 -8.82
C PRO A 76 0.15 -6.07 -10.34
N ASP A 77 -1.00 -6.15 -11.01
CA ASP A 77 -1.10 -5.99 -12.48
C ASP A 77 -0.63 -4.61 -12.96
N LYS A 78 -1.01 -3.53 -12.26
CA LYS A 78 -0.63 -2.16 -12.65
C LYS A 78 0.84 -1.88 -12.38
N VAL A 79 1.35 -2.37 -11.27
CA VAL A 79 2.77 -2.28 -10.90
C VAL A 79 3.62 -3.07 -11.90
N GLN A 80 3.18 -4.27 -12.31
CA GLN A 80 3.83 -5.06 -13.34
C GLN A 80 3.84 -4.37 -14.70
N GLN A 81 2.71 -3.78 -15.14
CA GLN A 81 2.60 -3.05 -16.41
C GLN A 81 3.55 -1.84 -16.50
N LYS A 82 3.85 -1.21 -15.36
CA LYS A 82 4.77 -0.06 -15.26
C LYS A 82 6.26 -0.46 -15.22
N GLY A 83 6.58 -1.74 -15.34
CA GLY A 83 7.97 -2.21 -15.32
C GLY A 83 8.64 -2.12 -13.94
N ALA A 84 7.85 -2.25 -12.87
CA ALA A 84 8.34 -2.09 -11.51
C ALA A 84 9.47 -3.07 -11.14
N THR A 85 10.36 -2.64 -10.25
CA THR A 85 11.44 -3.46 -9.69
C THR A 85 10.88 -4.54 -8.75
N ILE A 86 11.69 -5.53 -8.40
CA ILE A 86 11.32 -6.57 -7.43
C ILE A 86 10.95 -5.94 -6.07
N GLN A 87 11.68 -4.92 -5.63
CA GLN A 87 11.40 -4.20 -4.38
C GLN A 87 10.06 -3.47 -4.43
N GLN A 88 9.78 -2.77 -5.53
CA GLN A 88 8.50 -2.06 -5.71
C GLN A 88 7.31 -3.02 -5.73
N LYS A 89 7.44 -4.17 -6.39
CA LYS A 89 6.42 -5.24 -6.36
C LYS A 89 6.19 -5.75 -4.95
N TYR A 90 7.27 -5.94 -4.18
CA TYR A 90 7.19 -6.37 -2.80
C TYR A 90 6.44 -5.37 -1.91
N ILE A 91 6.83 -4.09 -1.98
CA ILE A 91 6.17 -3.00 -1.26
C ILE A 91 4.69 -2.94 -1.63
N ALA A 92 4.38 -2.99 -2.93
CA ALA A 92 3.02 -2.93 -3.44
C ALA A 92 2.14 -4.07 -2.90
N GLU A 93 2.65 -5.30 -2.90
CA GLU A 93 1.96 -6.48 -2.37
C GLU A 93 1.60 -6.28 -0.88
N LYS A 94 2.60 -5.94 -0.05
CA LYS A 94 2.40 -5.74 1.40
C LYS A 94 1.46 -4.58 1.72
N VAL A 95 1.63 -3.45 1.03
CA VAL A 95 0.77 -2.28 1.23
C VAL A 95 -0.66 -2.57 0.77
N PHE A 96 -0.83 -3.30 -0.34
CA PHE A 96 -2.15 -3.69 -0.83
C PHE A 96 -2.90 -4.55 0.20
N ASP A 97 -2.23 -5.52 0.83
CA ASP A 97 -2.83 -6.36 1.87
C ASP A 97 -3.27 -5.54 3.10
N LEU A 98 -2.40 -4.64 3.59
CA LEU A 98 -2.73 -3.76 4.72
C LEU A 98 -3.92 -2.83 4.40
N LEU A 99 -3.95 -2.27 3.20
CA LEU A 99 -5.07 -1.43 2.75
C LEU A 99 -6.37 -2.23 2.62
N LYS A 100 -6.29 -3.47 2.12
CA LYS A 100 -7.45 -4.36 1.97
C LYS A 100 -8.04 -4.74 3.33
N GLU A 101 -7.19 -5.06 4.30
CA GLU A 101 -7.61 -5.34 5.68
C GLU A 101 -8.33 -4.13 6.30
N ALA A 102 -7.70 -2.95 6.23
CA ALA A 102 -8.28 -1.72 6.77
C ALA A 102 -9.57 -1.32 6.05
N TRP A 103 -9.70 -1.59 4.75
CA TRP A 103 -10.92 -1.39 3.97
C TRP A 103 -12.07 -2.29 4.41
N ASN A 104 -11.78 -3.56 4.69
CA ASN A 104 -12.80 -4.49 5.19
C ASN A 104 -13.35 -4.00 6.53
N LYS A 105 -12.47 -3.60 7.45
CA LYS A 105 -12.86 -3.01 8.74
C LYS A 105 -13.67 -1.72 8.57
N PHE A 106 -13.18 -0.79 7.75
CA PHE A 106 -13.87 0.47 7.47
C PHE A 106 -15.29 0.26 6.92
N ASN A 107 -15.47 -0.67 5.98
CA ASN A 107 -16.82 -0.95 5.45
C ASN A 107 -17.73 -1.61 6.49
N SER A 108 -17.20 -2.52 7.30
CA SER A 108 -17.97 -3.14 8.38
C SER A 108 -18.45 -2.09 9.39
N GLU A 109 -17.65 -1.07 9.68
CA GLU A 109 -18.01 0.01 10.61
C GLU A 109 -18.98 1.04 10.01
N GLU A 110 -18.95 1.30 8.70
CA GLU A 110 -19.87 2.26 8.04
C GLU A 110 -21.18 1.63 7.52
N LEU A 111 -21.35 0.31 7.68
CA LEU A 111 -22.59 -0.41 7.39
C LEU A 111 -23.59 -0.41 8.55
N PHE A 112 -23.19 0.14 9.71
CA PHE A 112 -24.04 0.36 10.89
C PHE A 112 -24.14 1.87 11.18
#